data_AF-I3DIQ7-F1
#
_entry.id   AF-I3DIQ7-F1
#
_cell.length_a   1.000
_cell.length_b   1.000
_cell.length_c   1.000
_cell.angle_alpha   90.00
_cell.angle_beta   90.00
_cell.angle_gamma   90.00
#
_symmetry.space_group_name_H-M   'P 1'
#
loop_
_entity.id
_entity.type
_entity.pdbx_description
1 polymer ?
#
loop_
_entity_poly.entity_id
_entity_poly.type
_entity_poly.pdbx_seq_one_letter_code
_entity_poly.pdbx_strand_id
1 'polypeptide(L)'
;MAYIGDTDFQLSYISWIPQHLRDMINQLSETDYVAREQCLDYLYDVAFRRSLLCHAHLQDNINRTENIKTDLLNKLTFINQGKENNLSNIFNNQDVEKLLEHFIYQVGHFTIQSLIDYVAEHKEFENLTENEIYSSVLLAIVLGYINVFLTPYQTYTFEDNKTYIPKRFTQYAQALLDGTNQYIGAGNMYNCGVEDLNELHVYIMSQMEKPTTKATLNASLKVYLIENGYKDMNNNEKLIDEEFDCSGLCDSICTVLADLGYIQPDAL
;
A
#
# COMPACT_ATOMS: atom_id res chain seq x y z
N MET A 1 -31.41 8.89 0.83
CA MET A 1 -30.02 8.53 1.22
C MET A 1 -29.20 9.80 1.29
N ALA A 2 -28.08 9.82 2.00
CA ALA A 2 -27.13 10.93 1.98
C ALA A 2 -25.84 10.48 1.29
N TYR A 3 -25.27 11.35 0.46
CA TYR A 3 -23.96 11.12 -0.13
C TYR A 3 -22.88 11.17 0.96
N ILE A 4 -21.75 10.48 0.87
CA ILE A 4 -20.60 10.68 1.79
C ILE A 4 -19.47 11.39 1.03
N GLY A 5 -19.16 10.91 -0.17
CA GLY A 5 -18.01 11.28 -0.97
C GLY A 5 -17.72 10.18 -1.98
N ASP A 6 -16.64 10.33 -2.72
CA ASP A 6 -16.09 9.29 -3.58
C ASP A 6 -14.98 8.52 -2.85
N THR A 7 -14.76 7.27 -3.26
CA THR A 7 -13.57 6.50 -2.83
C THR A 7 -12.26 7.10 -3.36
N ASP A 8 -12.32 7.91 -4.42
CA ASP A 8 -11.22 8.78 -4.85
C ASP A 8 -11.37 10.17 -4.22
N PHE A 9 -10.49 10.48 -3.28
CA PHE A 9 -10.49 11.76 -2.57
C PHE A 9 -10.28 12.95 -3.51
N GLN A 10 -9.57 12.80 -4.64
CA GLN A 10 -9.37 13.88 -5.60
C GLN A 10 -10.69 14.30 -6.29
N LEU A 11 -11.70 13.43 -6.29
CA LEU A 11 -13.03 13.71 -6.83
C LEU A 11 -13.99 14.32 -5.79
N SER A 12 -13.57 14.42 -4.53
CA SER A 12 -14.37 15.00 -3.42
C SER A 12 -13.76 16.29 -2.84
N TYR A 13 -12.45 16.45 -3.00
CA TYR A 13 -11.63 17.51 -2.43
C TYR A 13 -10.90 18.29 -3.52
N ILE A 14 -10.50 19.52 -3.21
CA ILE A 14 -9.97 20.47 -4.20
C ILE A 14 -8.65 21.12 -3.79
N SER A 15 -8.14 20.93 -2.56
CA SER A 15 -6.86 21.54 -2.14
C SER A 15 -5.67 21.17 -3.01
N TRP A 16 -5.72 20.03 -3.69
CA TRP A 16 -4.69 19.56 -4.60
C TRP A 16 -4.66 20.31 -5.94
N ILE A 17 -5.70 21.07 -6.27
CA ILE A 17 -5.85 21.81 -7.54
C ILE A 17 -5.23 23.21 -7.41
N PRO A 18 -4.64 23.82 -8.46
CA PRO A 18 -4.15 25.20 -8.41
C PRO A 18 -5.17 26.24 -7.88
N GLN A 19 -4.70 27.21 -7.10
CA GLN A 19 -5.53 28.19 -6.39
C GLN A 19 -6.59 28.86 -7.27
N HIS A 20 -6.22 29.32 -8.47
CA HIS A 20 -7.15 30.01 -9.37
C HIS A 20 -8.36 29.14 -9.80
N LEU A 21 -8.15 27.83 -9.98
CA LEU A 21 -9.24 26.89 -10.27
C LEU A 21 -10.07 26.61 -9.02
N ARG A 22 -9.44 26.51 -7.84
CA ARG A 22 -10.17 26.37 -6.57
C ARG A 22 -11.11 27.56 -6.32
N ASP A 23 -10.62 28.77 -6.55
CA ASP A 23 -11.41 29.99 -6.39
C ASP A 23 -12.62 30.00 -7.33
N MET A 24 -12.40 29.61 -8.60
CA MET A 24 -13.48 29.46 -9.58
C MET A 24 -14.50 28.40 -9.15
N ILE A 25 -14.06 27.21 -8.74
CA ILE A 25 -14.95 26.13 -8.28
C ILE A 25 -15.76 26.59 -7.07
N ASN A 26 -15.13 27.23 -6.09
CA ASN A 26 -15.81 27.75 -4.90
C ASN A 26 -16.80 28.86 -5.26
N GLN A 27 -16.50 29.71 -6.23
CA GLN A 27 -17.43 30.73 -6.71
C GLN A 27 -18.66 30.11 -7.39
N LEU A 28 -18.49 29.01 -8.14
CA LEU A 28 -19.58 28.34 -8.84
C LEU A 28 -20.44 27.46 -7.93
N SER A 29 -19.82 26.80 -6.96
CA SER A 29 -20.48 25.85 -6.06
C SER A 29 -20.96 26.48 -4.75
N GLU A 30 -20.45 27.65 -4.40
CA GLU A 30 -20.66 28.32 -3.11
C GLU A 30 -20.37 27.38 -1.93
N THR A 31 -21.41 26.81 -1.31
CA THR A 31 -21.33 25.86 -0.19
C THR A 31 -21.89 24.48 -0.53
N ASP A 32 -22.36 24.28 -1.76
CA ASP A 32 -22.94 23.02 -2.22
C ASP A 32 -21.85 22.06 -2.68
N TYR A 33 -21.63 21.00 -1.88
CA TYR A 33 -20.63 19.97 -2.16
C TYR A 33 -20.95 19.18 -3.44
N VAL A 34 -22.23 19.01 -3.80
CA VAL A 34 -22.62 18.31 -5.03
C VAL A 34 -22.26 19.16 -6.24
N ALA A 35 -22.55 20.47 -6.18
CA ALA A 35 -22.16 21.39 -7.25
C ALA A 35 -20.64 21.47 -7.41
N ARG A 36 -19.88 21.44 -6.30
CA ARG A 36 -18.42 21.40 -6.31
C ARG A 36 -17.89 20.17 -7.05
N GLU A 37 -18.39 18.99 -6.71
CA GLU A 37 -17.94 17.74 -7.34
C GLU A 37 -18.40 17.65 -8.80
N GLN A 38 -19.57 18.19 -9.14
CA GLN A 38 -20.02 18.29 -10.53
C GLN A 38 -19.11 19.23 -11.36
N CYS A 39 -18.55 20.29 -10.77
CA CYS A 39 -17.54 21.11 -11.43
C CYS A 39 -16.27 20.30 -11.72
N LEU A 40 -15.84 19.42 -10.80
CA LEU A 40 -14.71 18.53 -11.03
C LEU A 40 -15.00 17.59 -12.21
N ASP A 41 -16.21 17.04 -12.29
CA ASP A 41 -16.60 16.16 -13.39
C ASP A 41 -16.45 16.84 -14.76
N TYR A 42 -16.86 18.10 -14.86
CA TYR A 42 -16.72 18.86 -16.10
C TYR A 42 -15.28 19.29 -16.41
N LEU A 43 -14.51 19.69 -15.40
CA LEU A 43 -13.13 20.17 -15.59
C LEU A 43 -12.16 19.05 -15.94
N TYR A 44 -12.38 17.86 -15.38
CA TYR A 44 -11.47 16.71 -15.52
C TYR A 44 -12.06 15.58 -16.38
N ASP A 45 -13.21 15.80 -17.02
CA ASP A 45 -13.89 14.82 -17.87
C ASP A 45 -14.05 13.46 -17.18
N VAL A 46 -14.59 13.48 -15.97
CA VAL A 46 -14.66 12.30 -15.10
C VAL A 46 -15.67 11.31 -15.68
N ALA A 47 -15.15 10.20 -16.22
CA ALA A 47 -15.96 9.17 -16.84
C ALA A 47 -16.64 8.21 -15.83
N PHE A 48 -16.10 8.09 -14.62
CA PHE A 48 -16.58 7.13 -13.62
C PHE A 48 -16.44 7.65 -12.19
N ARG A 49 -17.44 7.37 -11.35
CA ARG A 49 -17.46 7.68 -9.91
C ARG A 49 -17.73 6.43 -9.09
N ARG A 50 -17.11 6.34 -7.92
CA ARG A 50 -17.30 5.31 -6.91
C ARG A 50 -17.83 5.95 -5.64
N SER A 51 -19.11 6.31 -5.68
CA SER A 51 -19.78 7.04 -4.62
C SER A 51 -20.12 6.18 -3.40
N LEU A 52 -19.81 6.69 -2.22
CA LEU A 52 -20.22 6.14 -0.93
C LEU A 52 -21.49 6.85 -0.46
N LEU A 53 -22.49 6.08 -0.01
CA LEU A 53 -23.80 6.58 0.42
C LEU A 53 -24.15 6.03 1.81
N CYS A 54 -24.93 6.77 2.59
CA CYS A 54 -25.47 6.32 3.87
C CYS A 54 -26.94 6.69 4.07
N HIS A 55 -27.48 6.32 5.22
CA HIS A 55 -28.84 6.69 5.62
C HIS A 55 -28.98 8.20 5.78
N ALA A 56 -30.08 8.77 5.30
CA ALA A 56 -30.30 10.22 5.25
C ALA A 56 -30.21 10.91 6.62
N HIS A 57 -30.63 10.23 7.70
CA HIS A 57 -30.57 10.79 9.06
C HIS A 57 -29.14 10.97 9.59
N LEU A 58 -28.12 10.43 8.92
CA LEU A 58 -26.71 10.61 9.28
C LEU A 58 -26.05 11.76 8.53
N GLN A 59 -26.79 12.49 7.67
CA GLN A 59 -26.22 13.55 6.82
C GLN A 59 -25.44 14.60 7.63
N ASP A 60 -25.95 15.00 8.79
CA ASP A 60 -25.35 16.03 9.63
C ASP A 60 -24.05 15.58 10.32
N ASN A 61 -23.76 14.27 10.30
CA ASN A 61 -22.51 13.70 10.82
C ASN A 61 -21.39 13.66 9.77
N ILE A 62 -21.67 14.03 8.52
CA ILE A 62 -20.73 13.90 7.41
C ILE A 62 -19.92 15.18 7.28
N ASN A 63 -18.60 15.06 7.43
CA ASN A 63 -17.69 16.16 7.10
C ASN A 63 -17.56 16.30 5.57
N ARG A 64 -17.87 17.50 5.04
CA ARG A 64 -17.75 17.84 3.61
C ARG A 64 -16.55 18.72 3.28
N THR A 65 -15.73 18.96 4.29
CA THR A 65 -14.59 19.87 4.23
C THR A 65 -13.31 19.10 4.45
N GLU A 66 -12.20 19.70 4.03
CA GLU A 66 -10.87 19.18 4.28
C GLU A 66 -10.34 19.55 5.68
N ASN A 67 -11.21 20.07 6.55
CA ASN A 67 -10.87 20.31 7.94
C ASN A 67 -11.06 19.02 8.73
N ILE A 68 -9.96 18.29 8.92
CA ILE A 68 -9.94 17.01 9.63
C ILE A 68 -9.36 17.21 11.02
N LYS A 69 -10.01 16.63 12.05
CA LYS A 69 -9.48 16.65 13.42
C LYS A 69 -8.22 15.79 13.49
N THR A 70 -7.15 16.31 14.06
CA THR A 70 -5.88 15.60 14.26
C THR A 70 -6.06 14.29 15.02
N ASP A 71 -6.91 14.28 16.05
CA ASP A 71 -7.28 13.07 16.81
C ASP A 71 -7.86 11.93 15.96
N LEU A 72 -8.43 12.25 14.78
CA LEU A 72 -8.88 11.23 13.84
C LEU A 72 -7.68 10.64 13.08
N LEU A 73 -6.80 11.49 12.54
CA LEU A 73 -5.59 11.05 11.84
C LEU A 73 -4.67 10.22 12.74
N ASN A 74 -4.61 10.53 14.03
CA ASN A 74 -3.83 9.78 15.02
C ASN A 74 -4.30 8.33 15.24
N LYS A 75 -5.52 7.99 14.82
CA LYS A 75 -6.06 6.63 14.91
C LYS A 75 -5.78 5.80 13.67
N LEU A 76 -5.23 6.42 12.62
CA LEU A 76 -5.09 5.80 11.32
C LEU A 76 -3.68 5.28 11.12
N THR A 77 -3.61 4.21 10.34
CA THR A 77 -2.40 3.64 9.82
C THR A 77 -2.33 3.93 8.33
N PHE A 78 -1.15 4.32 7.87
CA PHE A 78 -0.86 4.68 6.50
C PHE A 78 0.01 3.63 5.84
N ILE A 79 -0.36 3.25 4.62
CA ILE A 79 0.33 2.22 3.85
C ILE A 79 0.62 2.76 2.45
N ASN A 80 1.83 2.56 1.96
CA ASN A 80 2.23 2.95 0.62
C ASN A 80 1.30 2.34 -0.46
N GLN A 81 0.91 3.15 -1.44
CA GLN A 81 0.12 2.76 -2.61
C GLN A 81 0.97 2.30 -3.81
N GLY A 82 2.30 2.40 -3.74
CA GLY A 82 3.19 2.10 -4.87
C GLY A 82 3.15 3.17 -5.97
N LYS A 83 2.63 4.36 -5.68
CA LYS A 83 2.57 5.48 -6.61
C LYS A 83 3.99 5.99 -6.92
N GLU A 84 4.28 6.32 -8.17
CA GLU A 84 5.57 6.89 -8.58
C GLU A 84 5.92 8.13 -7.75
N ASN A 85 7.17 8.20 -7.28
CA ASN A 85 7.64 9.30 -6.44
C ASN A 85 7.70 10.62 -7.23
N ASN A 86 6.72 11.47 -6.96
CA ASN A 86 6.64 12.84 -7.47
C ASN A 86 6.39 13.84 -6.33
N LEU A 87 6.80 13.51 -5.10
CA LEU A 87 6.54 14.33 -3.90
C LEU A 87 7.15 15.74 -4.00
N SER A 88 8.30 15.88 -4.67
CA SER A 88 8.97 17.16 -4.94
C SER A 88 8.12 18.15 -5.74
N ASN A 89 7.21 17.66 -6.59
CA ASN A 89 6.28 18.50 -7.35
C ASN A 89 5.04 18.92 -6.53
N ILE A 90 4.84 18.30 -5.37
CA ILE A 90 3.67 18.49 -4.51
C ILE A 90 4.01 19.39 -3.32
N PHE A 91 5.15 19.14 -2.68
CA PHE A 91 5.55 19.80 -1.44
C PHE A 91 6.63 20.84 -1.70
N ASN A 92 6.33 22.11 -1.39
CA ASN A 92 7.32 23.18 -1.48
C ASN A 92 8.35 23.14 -0.34
N ASN A 93 8.01 22.50 0.78
CA ASN A 93 8.90 22.35 1.93
C ASN A 93 9.73 21.07 1.74
N GLN A 94 11.04 21.21 1.53
CA GLN A 94 11.97 20.10 1.29
C GLN A 94 12.07 19.13 2.47
N ASP A 95 11.85 19.61 3.70
CA ASP A 95 11.92 18.76 4.89
C ASP A 95 10.67 17.85 4.96
N VAL A 96 9.50 18.37 4.57
CA VAL A 96 8.29 17.56 4.41
C VAL A 96 8.46 16.51 3.32
N GLU A 97 9.01 16.92 2.17
CA GLU A 97 9.27 16.02 1.04
C GLU A 97 10.14 14.83 1.47
N LYS A 98 11.31 15.11 2.08
CA LYS A 98 12.23 14.07 2.55
C LYS A 98 11.60 13.15 3.60
N LEU A 99 10.85 13.73 4.55
CA LEU A 99 10.17 12.96 5.58
C LEU A 99 9.16 11.99 4.95
N LEU A 100 8.27 12.48 4.08
CA LEU A 100 7.27 11.66 3.42
C LEU A 100 7.91 10.66 2.45
N GLU A 101 8.98 11.02 1.76
CA GLU A 101 9.72 10.10 0.89
C GLU A 101 10.26 8.91 1.68
N HIS A 102 10.91 9.17 2.82
CA HIS A 102 11.40 8.11 3.71
C HIS A 102 10.24 7.20 4.17
N PHE A 103 9.16 7.79 4.69
CA PHE A 103 8.07 7.00 5.24
C PHE A 103 7.25 6.24 4.19
N ILE A 104 6.99 6.82 3.03
CA ILE A 104 6.21 6.20 1.97
C ILE A 104 7.04 5.13 1.26
N TYR A 105 8.28 5.41 0.88
CA TYR A 105 9.05 4.54 -0.01
C TYR A 105 10.04 3.62 0.70
N GLN A 106 10.45 3.93 1.94
CA GLN A 106 11.42 3.11 2.68
C GLN A 106 10.76 2.37 3.85
N VAL A 107 9.88 3.05 4.60
CA VAL A 107 9.18 2.43 5.74
C VAL A 107 7.94 1.65 5.27
N GLY A 108 7.17 2.22 4.33
CA GLY A 108 6.02 1.56 3.69
C GLY A 108 4.75 1.46 4.56
N HIS A 109 4.89 1.37 5.88
CA HIS A 109 3.77 1.26 6.83
C HIS A 109 4.03 2.09 8.10
N PHE A 110 3.19 3.09 8.38
CA PHE A 110 3.47 4.06 9.45
C PHE A 110 2.22 4.73 10.04
N THR A 111 2.41 5.52 11.09
CA THR A 111 1.36 6.32 11.77
C THR A 111 1.83 7.77 11.93
N ILE A 112 0.93 8.70 12.30
CA ILE A 112 1.34 10.07 12.65
C ILE A 112 2.40 10.05 13.76
N GLN A 113 2.22 9.22 14.79
CA GLN A 113 3.16 9.13 15.89
C GLN A 113 4.57 8.73 15.41
N SER A 114 4.64 7.79 14.46
CA SER A 114 5.91 7.38 13.85
C SER A 114 6.64 8.57 13.19
N LEU A 115 5.93 9.47 12.51
CA LEU A 115 6.53 10.68 11.93
C LEU A 115 7.01 11.64 13.02
N ILE A 116 6.18 11.88 14.04
CA ILE A 116 6.51 12.79 15.15
C ILE A 116 7.75 12.31 15.89
N ASP A 117 7.82 11.02 16.22
CA ASP A 117 8.96 10.41 16.90
C ASP A 117 10.23 10.54 16.04
N TYR A 118 10.13 10.26 14.74
CA TYR A 118 11.24 10.37 13.81
C TYR A 118 11.77 11.81 13.71
N VAL A 119 10.88 12.81 13.57
CA VAL A 119 11.24 14.23 13.55
C VAL A 119 11.91 14.66 14.86
N ALA A 120 11.44 14.17 16.01
CA ALA A 120 12.04 14.49 17.31
C ALA A 120 13.46 13.92 17.47
N GLU A 121 13.76 12.78 16.84
CA GLU A 121 15.07 12.14 16.88
C GLU A 121 16.08 12.70 15.85
N HIS A 122 15.60 13.35 14.80
CA HIS A 122 16.40 13.78 13.66
C HIS A 122 16.43 15.31 13.52
N LYS A 123 17.55 15.91 13.94
CA LYS A 123 17.75 17.39 13.96
C LYS A 123 17.53 18.09 12.61
N GLU A 124 17.67 17.37 11.49
CA GLU A 124 17.44 17.94 10.16
C GLU A 124 15.99 18.36 9.95
N PHE A 125 15.04 17.86 10.75
CA PHE A 125 13.62 18.22 10.70
C PHE A 125 13.20 19.18 11.81
N GLU A 126 14.14 19.83 12.52
CA GLU A 126 13.84 20.66 13.72
C GLU A 126 12.87 21.82 13.46
N ASN A 127 12.75 22.26 12.20
CA ASN A 127 11.88 23.35 11.80
C ASN A 127 10.48 22.90 11.37
N LEU A 128 10.25 21.59 11.22
CA LEU A 128 8.93 21.07 10.89
C LEU A 128 7.98 21.22 12.07
N THR A 129 6.84 21.85 11.81
CA THR A 129 5.76 21.94 12.78
C THR A 129 4.84 20.73 12.69
N GLU A 130 4.16 20.37 13.79
CA GLU A 130 3.14 19.32 13.76
C GLU A 130 2.06 19.61 12.71
N ASN A 131 1.63 20.87 12.57
CA ASN A 131 0.63 21.25 11.58
C ASN A 131 1.09 20.95 10.14
N GLU A 132 2.37 21.18 9.83
CA GLU A 132 2.94 20.80 8.52
C GLU A 132 2.92 19.28 8.34
N ILE A 133 3.24 18.50 9.37
CA ILE A 133 3.15 17.03 9.32
C ILE A 133 1.71 16.59 9.03
N TYR A 134 0.73 17.02 9.83
CA TYR A 134 -0.67 16.64 9.66
C TYR A 134 -1.24 17.06 8.30
N SER A 135 -1.01 18.30 7.89
CA SER A 135 -1.53 18.81 6.61
C SER A 135 -0.87 18.11 5.42
N SER A 136 0.41 17.80 5.50
CA SER A 136 1.13 17.11 4.42
C SER A 136 0.71 15.64 4.30
N VAL A 137 0.49 14.96 5.43
CA VAL A 137 -0.10 13.61 5.44
C VAL A 137 -1.51 13.64 4.86
N LEU A 138 -2.35 14.60 5.23
CA LEU A 138 -3.69 14.74 4.65
C LEU A 138 -3.62 14.95 3.13
N LEU A 139 -2.73 15.81 2.64
CA LEU A 139 -2.55 16.02 1.20
C LEU A 139 -2.05 14.75 0.50
N ALA A 140 -1.13 13.98 1.11
CA ALA A 140 -0.66 12.70 0.57
C ALA A 140 -1.78 11.67 0.46
N ILE A 141 -2.73 11.64 1.42
CA ILE A 141 -3.95 10.83 1.36
C ILE A 141 -4.83 11.27 0.19
N VAL A 142 -5.11 12.58 0.08
CA VAL A 142 -5.96 13.13 -0.97
C VAL A 142 -5.41 12.81 -2.35
N LEU A 143 -4.09 12.90 -2.52
CA LEU A 143 -3.39 12.61 -3.77
C LEU A 143 -3.16 11.11 -4.00
N GLY A 144 -3.58 10.23 -3.10
CA GLY A 144 -3.47 8.77 -3.26
C GLY A 144 -2.04 8.22 -3.19
N TYR A 145 -1.10 8.93 -2.53
CA TYR A 145 0.23 8.36 -2.25
C TYR A 145 0.20 7.30 -1.15
N ILE A 146 -0.77 7.40 -0.24
CA ILE A 146 -0.94 6.49 0.89
C ILE A 146 -2.40 6.08 1.04
N ASN A 147 -2.59 4.80 1.33
CA ASN A 147 -3.85 4.24 1.79
C ASN A 147 -4.01 4.45 3.29
N VAL A 148 -5.27 4.46 3.73
CA VAL A 148 -5.65 4.80 5.10
C VAL A 148 -6.47 3.66 5.70
N PHE A 149 -6.05 3.15 6.85
CA PHE A 149 -6.71 2.07 7.55
C PHE A 149 -6.92 2.41 9.02
N LEU A 150 -8.12 2.17 9.55
CA LEU A 150 -8.36 2.20 10.99
C LEU A 150 -7.83 0.93 11.67
N THR A 151 -7.88 -0.20 10.96
CA THR A 151 -7.40 -1.48 11.43
C THR A 151 -6.68 -2.15 10.26
N PRO A 152 -5.35 -2.02 10.16
CA PRO A 152 -4.59 -2.72 9.12
C PRO A 152 -4.67 -4.23 9.34
N TYR A 153 -4.46 -5.01 8.29
CA TYR A 153 -4.29 -6.45 8.44
C TYR A 153 -2.98 -6.74 9.15
N GLN A 154 -3.02 -7.64 10.13
CA GLN A 154 -1.79 -8.15 10.72
C GLN A 154 -1.09 -9.05 9.71
N THR A 155 0.13 -8.69 9.34
CA THR A 155 1.04 -9.54 8.57
C THR A 155 2.13 -10.10 9.47
N TYR A 156 2.77 -11.17 9.00
CA TYR A 156 3.86 -11.83 9.71
C TYR A 156 5.00 -12.06 8.74
N THR A 157 6.22 -11.78 9.18
CA THR A 157 7.43 -12.09 8.42
C THR A 157 7.86 -13.52 8.66
N PHE A 158 8.66 -14.07 7.76
CA PHE A 158 9.27 -15.39 8.01
C PHE A 158 10.20 -15.34 9.23
N GLU A 159 9.99 -16.28 10.15
CA GLU A 159 10.89 -16.54 11.27
C GLU A 159 11.15 -18.05 11.40
N ASP A 160 12.42 -18.40 11.56
CA ASP A 160 12.90 -19.78 11.73
C ASP A 160 12.13 -20.51 12.83
N ASN A 161 11.53 -21.65 12.47
CA ASN A 161 10.78 -22.54 13.35
C ASN A 161 9.59 -21.90 14.09
N LYS A 162 9.13 -20.72 13.68
CA LYS A 162 8.03 -19.99 14.32
C LYS A 162 6.88 -19.64 13.40
N THR A 163 7.06 -19.80 12.09
CA THR A 163 6.08 -19.38 11.10
C THR A 163 5.86 -20.45 10.06
N TYR A 164 4.66 -20.48 9.51
CA TYR A 164 4.24 -21.44 8.50
C TYR A 164 3.21 -20.82 7.56
N ILE A 165 2.92 -21.49 6.45
CA ILE A 165 1.86 -21.13 5.52
C ILE A 165 0.81 -22.22 5.57
N PRO A 166 -0.42 -21.92 6.04
CA PRO A 166 -1.52 -22.87 6.01
C PRO A 166 -1.74 -23.43 4.60
N LYS A 167 -1.81 -24.77 4.48
CA LYS A 167 -1.98 -25.49 3.20
C LYS A 167 -3.07 -24.94 2.28
N ARG A 168 -4.16 -24.41 2.85
CA ARG A 168 -5.25 -23.78 2.09
C ARG A 168 -4.78 -22.61 1.22
N PHE A 169 -3.77 -21.84 1.67
CA PHE A 169 -3.23 -20.72 0.90
C PHE A 169 -2.39 -21.22 -0.27
N THR A 170 -1.58 -22.26 -0.07
CA THR A 170 -0.83 -22.92 -1.16
C THR A 170 -1.78 -23.45 -2.22
N GLN A 171 -2.87 -24.11 -1.81
CA GLN A 171 -3.90 -24.63 -2.72
C GLN A 171 -4.63 -23.51 -3.47
N TYR A 172 -4.94 -22.40 -2.80
CA TYR A 172 -5.56 -21.23 -3.41
C TYR A 172 -4.64 -20.61 -4.48
N ALA A 173 -3.38 -20.35 -4.13
CA ALA A 173 -2.41 -19.78 -5.06
C ALA A 173 -2.16 -20.72 -6.26
N GLN A 174 -2.03 -22.03 -6.03
CA GLN A 174 -1.92 -23.01 -7.12
C GLN A 174 -3.15 -22.99 -8.03
N ALA A 175 -4.36 -22.96 -7.48
CA ALA A 175 -5.59 -22.92 -8.28
C ALA A 175 -5.69 -21.65 -9.14
N LEU A 176 -5.19 -20.51 -8.63
CA LEU A 176 -5.08 -19.29 -9.41
C LEU A 176 -4.11 -19.48 -10.58
N LEU A 177 -2.90 -20.00 -10.34
CA LEU A 177 -1.91 -20.25 -11.38
C LEU A 177 -2.36 -21.29 -12.41
N ASP A 178 -2.92 -22.42 -11.98
CA ASP A 178 -3.47 -23.44 -12.90
C ASP A 178 -4.62 -22.89 -13.75
N GLY A 179 -5.38 -21.97 -13.16
CA GLY A 179 -6.49 -21.27 -13.79
C GLY A 179 -6.06 -20.02 -14.59
N THR A 180 -4.79 -19.61 -14.57
CA THR A 180 -4.32 -18.39 -15.26
C THR A 180 -4.44 -18.52 -16.77
N ASN A 181 -5.65 -18.23 -17.24
CA ASN A 181 -5.88 -17.51 -18.46
C ASN A 181 -5.89 -16.00 -18.13
N GLN A 182 -5.83 -15.15 -19.15
CA GLN A 182 -5.90 -13.68 -19.09
C GLN A 182 -7.12 -13.07 -18.34
N TYR A 183 -7.92 -13.86 -17.63
CA TYR A 183 -9.18 -13.48 -17.00
C TYR A 183 -9.22 -13.66 -15.48
N ILE A 184 -8.22 -14.32 -14.87
CA ILE A 184 -8.16 -14.53 -13.42
C ILE A 184 -6.94 -13.81 -12.86
N GLY A 185 -7.19 -12.87 -11.93
CA GLY A 185 -6.15 -12.15 -11.20
C GLY A 185 -6.13 -12.51 -9.72
N ALA A 186 -4.95 -12.49 -9.10
CA ALA A 186 -4.80 -12.64 -7.67
C ALA A 186 -5.07 -11.29 -6.96
N GLY A 187 -5.62 -11.35 -5.75
CA GLY A 187 -5.83 -10.19 -4.88
C GLY A 187 -5.11 -10.37 -3.55
N ASN A 188 -4.57 -9.30 -2.98
CA ASN A 188 -3.97 -9.30 -1.65
C ASN A 188 -5.04 -9.08 -0.54
N MET A 189 -4.61 -9.05 0.72
CA MET A 189 -5.48 -8.85 1.89
C MET A 189 -6.27 -7.52 1.85
N TYR A 190 -5.76 -6.52 1.14
CA TYR A 190 -6.38 -5.22 0.94
C TYR A 190 -7.26 -5.15 -0.33
N ASN A 191 -7.48 -6.30 -0.99
CA ASN A 191 -8.20 -6.41 -2.25
C ASN A 191 -7.56 -5.62 -3.41
N CYS A 192 -6.23 -5.43 -3.37
CA CYS A 192 -5.45 -4.92 -4.49
C CYS A 192 -4.99 -6.08 -5.38
N GLY A 193 -4.86 -5.83 -6.69
CA GLY A 193 -4.33 -6.81 -7.63
C GLY A 193 -2.89 -7.21 -7.32
N VAL A 194 -2.54 -8.46 -7.61
CA VAL A 194 -1.20 -9.03 -7.46
C VAL A 194 -0.74 -9.51 -8.83
N GLU A 195 0.31 -8.89 -9.36
CA GLU A 195 0.79 -9.15 -10.73
C GLU A 195 1.86 -10.26 -10.79
N ASP A 196 2.70 -10.39 -9.75
CA ASP A 196 3.91 -11.22 -9.79
C ASP A 196 3.78 -12.60 -9.11
N LEU A 197 2.56 -13.03 -8.77
CA LEU A 197 2.37 -14.37 -8.20
C LEU A 197 2.72 -15.44 -9.25
N ASN A 198 3.63 -16.35 -8.89
CA ASN A 198 4.20 -17.33 -9.83
C ASN A 198 4.56 -18.67 -9.14
N GLU A 199 5.08 -19.62 -9.92
CA GLU A 199 5.39 -20.97 -9.46
C GLU A 199 6.40 -21.02 -8.30
N LEU A 200 7.38 -20.11 -8.26
CA LEU A 200 8.36 -20.06 -7.17
C LEU A 200 7.71 -19.71 -5.83
N HIS A 201 6.72 -18.82 -5.85
CA HIS A 201 5.93 -18.50 -4.66
C HIS A 201 5.20 -19.75 -4.15
N VAL A 202 4.50 -20.46 -5.03
CA VAL A 202 3.76 -21.68 -4.64
C VAL A 202 4.70 -22.78 -4.17
N TYR A 203 5.86 -22.93 -4.81
CA TYR A 203 6.88 -23.87 -4.37
C TYR A 203 7.34 -23.57 -2.94
N ILE A 204 7.76 -22.33 -2.64
CA ILE A 204 8.16 -21.94 -1.29
C ILE A 204 7.02 -22.13 -0.29
N MET A 205 5.79 -21.75 -0.65
CA MET A 205 4.61 -21.99 0.19
C MET A 205 4.43 -23.47 0.55
N SER A 206 4.70 -24.39 -0.38
CA SER A 206 4.64 -25.83 -0.11
C SER A 206 5.72 -26.32 0.88
N GLN A 207 6.90 -25.68 0.87
CA GLN A 207 7.99 -25.99 1.80
C GLN A 207 7.75 -25.40 3.21
N MET A 208 6.81 -24.47 3.32
CA MET A 208 6.42 -23.80 4.56
C MET A 208 5.11 -24.32 5.16
N GLU A 209 4.57 -25.47 4.71
CA GLU A 209 3.33 -26.04 5.32
C GLU A 209 3.47 -26.32 6.82
N LYS A 210 4.70 -26.41 7.33
CA LYS A 210 5.08 -26.49 8.75
C LYS A 210 6.24 -25.54 9.01
N PRO A 211 6.50 -25.17 10.29
CA PRO A 211 7.69 -24.40 10.62
C PRO A 211 8.97 -25.05 10.11
N THR A 212 9.83 -24.23 9.52
CA THR A 212 11.07 -24.65 8.87
C THR A 212 12.15 -23.61 9.12
N THR A 213 13.35 -23.83 8.57
CA THR A 213 14.48 -22.89 8.67
C THR A 213 14.81 -22.27 7.32
N LYS A 214 15.38 -21.06 7.35
CA LYS A 214 15.91 -20.38 6.16
C LYS A 214 16.91 -21.25 5.42
N ALA A 215 17.77 -21.99 6.14
CA ALA A 215 18.73 -22.91 5.55
C ALA A 215 18.04 -24.04 4.76
N THR A 216 16.96 -24.62 5.31
CA THR A 216 16.15 -25.64 4.64
C THR A 216 15.43 -25.08 3.42
N LEU A 217 14.84 -23.88 3.52
CA LEU A 217 14.17 -23.22 2.40
C LEU A 217 15.14 -22.92 1.25
N ASN A 218 16.30 -22.33 1.57
CA ASN A 218 17.34 -22.05 0.58
C ASN A 218 17.82 -23.33 -0.12
N ALA A 219 18.12 -24.39 0.65
CA ALA A 219 18.56 -25.65 0.07
C ALA A 219 17.49 -26.25 -0.87
N SER A 220 16.22 -26.22 -0.46
CA SER A 220 15.11 -26.75 -1.25
C SER A 220 14.88 -25.92 -2.52
N LEU A 221 14.88 -24.59 -2.40
CA LEU A 221 14.76 -23.67 -3.53
C LEU A 221 15.87 -23.87 -4.56
N LYS A 222 17.13 -24.00 -4.11
CA LYS A 222 18.25 -24.25 -5.02
C LYS A 222 18.05 -25.51 -5.84
N VAL A 223 17.70 -26.62 -5.18
CA VAL A 223 17.43 -27.90 -5.86
C VAL A 223 16.30 -27.72 -6.89
N TYR A 224 15.20 -27.08 -6.51
CA TYR A 224 14.09 -26.81 -7.43
C TYR A 224 14.50 -25.98 -8.65
N LEU A 225 15.31 -24.94 -8.45
CA LEU A 225 15.80 -24.08 -9.54
C LEU A 225 16.69 -24.87 -10.53
N ILE A 226 17.59 -25.72 -10.02
CA ILE A 226 18.47 -26.57 -10.83
C ILE A 226 17.64 -27.59 -11.63
N GLU A 227 16.74 -28.31 -10.96
CA GLU A 227 15.92 -29.37 -11.57
C GLU A 227 15.00 -28.85 -12.67
N ASN A 228 14.53 -27.60 -12.56
CA ASN A 228 13.66 -26.96 -13.54
C ASN A 228 14.43 -26.07 -14.54
N GLY A 229 15.76 -26.07 -14.51
CA GLY A 229 16.58 -25.38 -15.50
C GLY A 229 16.46 -23.86 -15.49
N TYR A 230 16.22 -23.25 -14.32
CA TYR A 230 16.18 -21.80 -14.17
C TYR A 230 17.56 -21.19 -14.48
N LYS A 231 17.54 -19.94 -14.95
CA LYS A 231 18.72 -19.18 -15.32
C LYS A 231 18.92 -17.97 -14.41
N ASP A 232 20.17 -17.67 -14.09
CA ASP A 232 20.54 -16.46 -13.39
C ASP A 232 20.56 -15.27 -14.37
N MET A 233 19.50 -14.47 -14.33
CA MET A 233 19.34 -13.29 -15.18
C MET A 233 20.41 -12.22 -14.93
N ASN A 234 21.08 -12.23 -13.78
CA ASN A 234 22.15 -11.29 -13.44
C ASN A 234 23.53 -11.77 -13.87
N ASN A 235 23.64 -13.01 -14.36
CA ASN A 235 24.90 -13.64 -14.74
C ASN A 235 24.82 -14.24 -16.14
N ASN A 236 24.55 -13.38 -17.13
CA ASN A 236 24.45 -13.76 -18.55
C ASN A 236 23.50 -14.92 -18.82
N GLU A 237 22.42 -15.03 -18.03
CA GLU A 237 21.46 -16.12 -18.10
C GLU A 237 22.10 -17.52 -17.97
N LYS A 238 23.20 -17.63 -17.22
CA LYS A 238 23.82 -18.91 -16.90
C LYS A 238 22.80 -19.80 -16.18
N LEU A 239 22.75 -21.08 -16.53
CA LEU A 239 21.97 -22.06 -15.76
C LEU A 239 22.39 -22.04 -14.29
N ILE A 240 21.41 -22.02 -13.41
CA ILE A 240 21.63 -22.12 -11.96
C ILE A 240 22.28 -23.48 -11.68
N ASP A 241 23.31 -23.46 -10.83
CA ASP A 241 24.06 -24.63 -10.39
C ASP A 241 24.29 -24.59 -8.86
N GLU A 242 25.04 -25.55 -8.35
CA GLU A 242 25.30 -25.70 -6.91
C GLU A 242 25.98 -24.48 -6.27
N GLU A 243 26.72 -23.68 -7.06
CA GLU A 243 27.46 -22.51 -6.58
C GLU A 243 26.56 -21.27 -6.43
N PHE A 244 25.35 -21.28 -6.99
CA PHE A 244 24.42 -20.16 -6.92
C PHE A 244 23.98 -19.87 -5.47
N ASP A 245 24.02 -18.60 -5.06
CA ASP A 245 23.48 -18.16 -3.78
C ASP A 245 22.01 -17.73 -3.94
N CYS A 246 21.11 -18.60 -3.50
CA CYS A 246 19.67 -18.37 -3.53
C CYS A 246 19.12 -17.53 -2.35
N SER A 247 19.96 -17.11 -1.40
CA SER A 247 19.50 -16.46 -0.17
C SER A 247 18.71 -15.18 -0.43
N GLY A 248 19.21 -14.30 -1.31
CA GLY A 248 18.51 -13.06 -1.68
C GLY A 248 17.19 -13.30 -2.39
N LEU A 249 17.11 -14.33 -3.25
CA LEU A 249 15.87 -14.71 -3.92
C LEU A 249 14.85 -15.29 -2.93
N CYS A 250 15.29 -16.17 -2.02
CA CYS A 250 14.41 -16.72 -0.98
C CYS A 250 13.87 -15.63 -0.06
N ASP A 251 14.71 -14.66 0.33
CA ASP A 251 14.28 -13.52 1.14
C ASP A 251 13.23 -12.68 0.42
N SER A 252 13.46 -12.37 -0.86
CA SER A 252 12.50 -11.64 -1.69
C SER A 252 11.15 -12.37 -1.78
N ILE A 253 11.15 -13.69 -2.02
CA ILE A 253 9.91 -14.49 -2.06
C ILE A 253 9.21 -14.47 -0.70
N CYS A 254 9.94 -14.67 0.40
CA CYS A 254 9.37 -14.62 1.76
C CYS A 254 8.76 -13.25 2.09
N THR A 255 9.39 -12.15 1.67
CA THR A 255 8.83 -10.80 1.80
C THR A 255 7.53 -10.66 1.04
N VAL A 256 7.47 -11.09 -0.23
CA VAL A 256 6.23 -11.05 -1.02
C VAL A 256 5.13 -11.87 -0.34
N LEU A 257 5.43 -13.08 0.14
CA LEU A 257 4.45 -13.91 0.84
C LEU A 257 3.96 -13.31 2.17
N ALA A 258 4.82 -12.57 2.87
CA ALA A 258 4.46 -11.81 4.07
C ALA A 258 3.51 -10.65 3.73
N ASP A 259 3.83 -9.87 2.70
CA ASP A 259 3.04 -8.72 2.24
C ASP A 259 1.66 -9.14 1.70
N LEU A 260 1.60 -10.33 1.09
CA LEU A 260 0.34 -10.97 0.68
C LEU A 260 -0.45 -11.56 1.85
N GLY A 261 0.11 -11.62 3.06
CA GLY A 261 -0.56 -12.12 4.26
C GLY A 261 -0.66 -13.64 4.36
N TYR A 262 0.14 -14.39 3.61
CA TYR A 262 0.09 -15.85 3.61
C TYR A 262 0.83 -16.49 4.78
N ILE A 263 1.85 -15.82 5.32
CA ILE A 263 2.61 -16.30 6.47
C ILE A 263 1.81 -16.11 7.76
N GLN A 264 1.80 -17.13 8.61
CA GLN A 264 1.10 -17.17 9.89
C GLN A 264 2.04 -17.59 11.02
N PRO A 265 1.85 -17.10 12.25
CA PRO A 265 2.61 -17.56 13.40
C PRO A 265 2.17 -18.98 13.75
N ASP A 266 3.12 -19.84 14.09
CA ASP A 266 2.82 -21.13 14.67
C ASP A 266 2.35 -20.92 16.11
N ALA A 267 1.07 -21.18 16.35
CA ALA A 267 0.50 -21.14 17.69
C ALA A 267 0.91 -22.43 18.41
N LEU A 268 2.13 -22.46 18.95
CA LEU A 268 2.55 -23.46 19.93
C LEU A 268 1.76 -23.31 21.24
#